data_AF-A0A3A4USF5-F1
#
_entry.id   AF-A0A3A4USF5-F1
#
_cell.length_a   1.000
_cell.length_b   1.000
_cell.length_c   1.000
_cell.angle_alpha   90.00
_cell.angle_beta   90.00
_cell.angle_gamma   90.00
#
_symmetry.space_group_name_H-M   'P 1'
#
loop_
_entity.id
_entity.type
_entity.pdbx_description
1 polymer ?
#
loop_
_entity_poly.entity_id
_entity_poly.type
_entity_poly.pdbx_seq_one_letter_code
_entity_poly.pdbx_strand_id
1 'polypeptide(L)'
;MAEAVWGAFFIVFIIGLSLAGASTVLKYIDANKECAKNTDCAQSQYCGSDFKCHEYPSVAITNVESDWTRPATILGLSIVLGALILRRRR
;
A
#
# COMPACT_ATOMS: atom_id res chain seq x y z
N MET A 1 -13.17 -53.00 -2.82
CA MET A 1 -13.46 -52.16 -4.01
C MET A 1 -14.39 -51.00 -3.68
N ALA A 2 -15.47 -51.19 -2.90
CA ALA A 2 -16.40 -50.12 -2.51
C ALA A 2 -15.73 -48.94 -1.76
N GLU A 3 -14.84 -49.21 -0.80
CA GLU A 3 -14.13 -48.17 -0.03
C GLU A 3 -13.26 -47.24 -0.89
N ALA A 4 -12.61 -47.79 -1.93
CA ALA A 4 -11.77 -47.01 -2.83
C ALA A 4 -12.60 -46.10 -3.75
N VAL A 5 -13.79 -46.56 -4.16
CA VAL A 5 -14.73 -45.78 -4.99
C VAL A 5 -15.33 -44.64 -4.19
N TRP A 6 -15.71 -44.88 -2.93
CA TRP A 6 -16.24 -43.84 -2.04
C TRP A 6 -15.18 -42.79 -1.70
N GLY A 7 -13.93 -43.21 -1.44
CA GLY A 7 -12.80 -42.29 -1.23
C GLY A 7 -12.54 -41.38 -2.43
N ALA A 8 -12.53 -41.94 -3.65
CA ALA A 8 -12.35 -41.14 -4.86
C ALA A 8 -13.50 -40.13 -5.08
N PHE A 9 -14.73 -40.54 -4.77
CA PHE A 9 -15.90 -39.67 -4.91
C PHE A 9 -15.84 -38.46 -3.97
N PHE A 10 -15.42 -38.66 -2.72
CA PHE A 10 -15.24 -37.57 -1.76
C PHE A 10 -14.16 -36.58 -2.18
N ILE A 11 -13.04 -37.07 -2.72
CA ILE A 11 -11.96 -36.19 -3.18
C ILE A 11 -12.45 -35.30 -4.33
N VAL A 12 -13.13 -35.88 -5.31
CA VAL A 12 -13.71 -35.12 -6.43
C VAL A 12 -14.76 -34.13 -5.94
N PHE A 13 -15.59 -34.53 -4.97
CA PHE A 13 -16.60 -33.66 -4.37
C PHE A 13 -15.97 -32.46 -3.66
N ILE A 14 -14.93 -32.66 -2.84
CA ILE A 14 -14.22 -31.59 -2.13
C ILE A 14 -13.55 -30.62 -3.10
N ILE A 15 -12.91 -31.14 -4.16
CA ILE A 15 -12.29 -30.32 -5.19
C ILE A 15 -13.36 -29.49 -5.93
N GLY A 16 -14.48 -30.12 -6.30
CA GLY A 16 -15.61 -29.43 -6.94
C GLY A 16 -16.20 -28.32 -6.08
N LEU A 17 -16.37 -28.56 -4.79
CA LEU A 17 -16.91 -27.59 -3.83
C LEU A 17 -15.95 -26.41 -3.62
N SER A 18 -14.64 -26.69 -3.58
CA SER A 18 -13.59 -25.67 -3.45
C SER A 18 -13.52 -24.75 -4.67
N LEU A 19 -13.61 -25.32 -5.88
CA LEU A 19 -13.63 -24.57 -7.14
C LEU A 19 -14.91 -23.72 -7.27
N ALA A 20 -16.07 -24.30 -6.91
CA ALA A 20 -17.33 -23.57 -6.90
C ALA A 20 -17.28 -22.39 -5.91
N GLY A 21 -16.77 -22.61 -4.70
CA GLY A 21 -16.60 -21.58 -3.68
C GLY A 21 -15.64 -20.46 -4.10
N ALA A 22 -14.51 -20.78 -4.74
CA ALA A 22 -13.58 -19.77 -5.24
C ALA A 22 -14.25 -18.85 -6.29
N SER A 23 -15.07 -19.41 -7.18
CA SER A 23 -15.73 -18.66 -8.25
C SER A 23 -16.81 -17.69 -7.74
N THR A 24 -17.51 -18.02 -6.65
CA THR A 24 -18.55 -17.15 -6.06
C THR A 24 -17.93 -15.99 -5.30
N VAL A 25 -16.82 -16.23 -4.59
CA VAL A 25 -16.08 -15.18 -3.87
C VAL A 25 -15.49 -14.16 -4.83
N LEU A 26 -14.90 -14.60 -5.94
CA LEU A 26 -14.35 -13.69 -6.96
C LEU A 26 -15.42 -12.79 -7.58
N LYS A 27 -16.59 -13.36 -7.93
CA LYS A 27 -17.73 -12.58 -8.45
C LYS A 27 -18.27 -11.58 -7.44
N TYR A 28 -18.31 -11.94 -6.16
CA TYR A 28 -18.76 -11.04 -5.10
C TYR A 28 -17.77 -9.90 -4.86
N ILE A 29 -16.47 -10.17 -4.96
CA ILE A 29 -15.43 -9.14 -4.82
C ILE A 29 -15.46 -8.17 -6.01
N ASP A 30 -15.55 -8.66 -7.24
CA ASP A 30 -15.60 -7.78 -8.42
C ASP A 30 -16.89 -6.94 -8.48
N ALA A 31 -18.02 -7.45 -7.97
CA ALA A 31 -19.27 -6.69 -7.92
C ALA A 31 -19.21 -5.45 -7.00
N ASN A 32 -18.26 -5.42 -6.05
CA ASN A 32 -18.12 -4.33 -5.09
C ASN A 32 -16.93 -3.39 -5.41
N LYS A 33 -16.23 -3.61 -6.52
CA LYS A 33 -15.16 -2.70 -6.97
C LYS A 33 -15.75 -1.55 -7.77
N GLU A 34 -15.45 -0.33 -7.38
CA GLU A 34 -15.81 0.88 -8.13
C GLU A 34 -14.74 1.18 -9.22
N CYS A 35 -13.48 0.82 -8.96
CA CYS A 35 -12.37 1.05 -9.89
C CYS A 35 -11.32 -0.08 -9.82
N ALA A 36 -10.59 -0.29 -10.93
CA ALA A 36 -9.41 -1.17 -10.97
C ALA A 36 -8.11 -0.40 -11.29
N LYS A 37 -8.25 0.76 -11.93
CA LYS A 37 -7.16 1.65 -12.30
C LYS A 37 -7.63 3.10 -12.21
N ASN A 38 -6.68 4.03 -12.08
CA ASN A 38 -6.98 5.46 -11.91
C ASN A 38 -7.82 6.05 -13.05
N THR A 39 -7.72 5.51 -14.27
CA THR A 39 -8.51 5.97 -15.42
C THR A 39 -9.99 5.62 -15.33
N ASP A 40 -10.38 4.74 -14.40
CA ASP A 40 -11.78 4.38 -14.18
C ASP A 40 -12.49 5.44 -13.31
N CYS A 41 -11.72 6.30 -12.63
CA CYS A 41 -12.23 7.39 -11.80
C CYS A 41 -12.29 8.72 -12.57
N ALA A 42 -12.99 9.71 -12.02
CA ALA A 42 -13.00 11.08 -12.56
C ALA A 42 -11.59 11.69 -12.56
N GLN A 43 -11.36 12.71 -13.41
CA GLN A 43 -10.02 13.34 -13.56
C GLN A 43 -9.43 13.90 -12.26
N SER A 44 -10.25 14.24 -11.27
CA SER A 44 -9.85 14.72 -9.95
C SER A 44 -9.70 13.62 -8.88
N GLN A 45 -9.79 12.35 -9.28
CA GLN A 45 -9.82 11.21 -8.37
C GLN A 45 -8.78 10.14 -8.77
N TYR A 46 -8.38 9.32 -7.80
CA TYR A 46 -7.53 8.14 -8.00
C TYR A 46 -8.18 6.88 -7.45
N CYS A 47 -7.78 5.72 -7.97
CA CYS A 47 -8.27 4.44 -7.48
C CYS A 47 -7.47 4.00 -6.25
N GLY A 48 -8.16 3.87 -5.12
CA GLY A 48 -7.59 3.39 -3.86
C GLY A 48 -7.36 1.88 -3.84
N SER A 49 -6.56 1.42 -2.89
CA SER A 49 -6.34 -0.02 -2.64
C SER A 49 -7.58 -0.76 -2.12
N ASP A 50 -8.59 0.00 -1.70
CA ASP A 50 -9.94 -0.46 -1.36
C ASP A 50 -10.85 -0.59 -2.59
N PHE A 51 -10.32 -0.36 -3.81
CA PHE A 51 -11.05 -0.37 -5.08
C PHE A 51 -12.16 0.69 -5.17
N LYS A 52 -11.98 1.81 -4.46
CA LYS A 52 -12.87 2.98 -4.50
C LYS A 52 -12.17 4.20 -5.06
N CYS A 53 -12.93 5.12 -5.65
CA CYS A 53 -12.39 6.39 -6.15
C CYS A 53 -12.27 7.41 -5.02
N HIS A 54 -11.05 7.91 -4.79
CA HIS A 54 -10.75 8.93 -3.78
C HIS A 54 -10.34 10.23 -4.45
N GLU A 55 -10.68 11.39 -3.87
CA GLU A 55 -10.19 12.67 -4.37
C GLU A 55 -8.68 12.80 -4.15
N TYR A 56 -7.98 13.36 -5.14
CA TYR A 56 -6.60 13.76 -4.92
C TYR A 56 -6.56 14.76 -3.77
N PRO A 57 -5.67 14.59 -2.78
CA PRO A 57 -5.51 15.58 -1.74
C PRO A 57 -5.18 16.90 -2.42
N SER A 58 -6.08 17.88 -2.31
CA SER A 58 -5.75 19.25 -2.64
C SER A 58 -4.65 19.62 -1.67
N VAL A 59 -3.40 19.55 -2.13
CA VAL A 59 -2.26 20.00 -1.37
C VAL A 59 -2.54 21.48 -1.18
N ALA A 60 -3.16 21.82 -0.04
CA ALA A 60 -3.00 23.13 0.52
C ALA A 60 -1.49 23.23 0.63
N ILE A 61 -0.88 23.92 -0.34
CA ILE A 61 0.45 24.44 -0.20
C ILE A 61 0.29 25.44 0.93
N THR A 62 0.24 24.92 2.16
CA THR A 62 0.74 25.65 3.29
C THR A 62 2.15 25.94 2.82
N ASN A 63 2.38 27.18 2.41
CA ASN A 63 3.71 27.75 2.40
C ASN A 63 4.14 27.69 3.86
N VAL A 64 4.50 26.49 4.33
CA VAL A 64 5.31 26.31 5.50
C VAL A 64 6.62 26.87 5.01
N GLU A 65 6.80 28.17 5.24
CA GLU A 65 8.06 28.88 5.09
C GLU A 65 9.09 27.99 5.80
N SER A 66 9.77 27.19 4.99
CA SER A 66 10.59 26.11 5.51
C SER A 66 11.87 26.78 5.95
N ASP A 67 11.87 27.23 7.21
CA ASP A 67 12.99 27.93 7.80
C ASP A 67 14.13 26.93 8.06
N TRP A 68 14.96 26.74 7.03
CA TRP A 68 16.16 25.90 7.09
C TRP A 68 17.30 26.54 7.89
N THR A 69 17.14 27.76 8.38
CA THR A 69 18.18 28.48 9.14
C THR A 69 18.51 27.73 10.43
N ARG A 70 17.50 27.16 11.11
CA ARG A 70 17.67 26.36 12.33
C ARG A 70 18.43 25.04 12.08
N PRO A 71 18.03 24.17 11.14
CA PRO A 71 18.81 22.96 10.86
C PRO A 71 20.21 23.27 10.31
N ALA A 72 20.37 24.31 9.49
CA ALA A 72 21.67 24.71 8.96
C ALA A 72 22.64 25.19 10.05
N THR A 73 22.16 25.97 11.03
CA THR A 73 22.99 26.44 12.15
C THR A 73 23.45 25.29 13.04
N ILE A 74 22.58 24.32 13.33
CA ILE A 74 22.95 23.12 14.10
C ILE A 74 24.06 22.33 13.38
N LEU A 75 23.91 22.07 12.08
CA LEU A 75 24.94 21.36 11.31
C LEU A 75 26.25 22.14 11.25
N GLY A 76 26.19 23.45 11.01
CA GLY A 76 27.38 24.31 11.00
C GLY A 76 28.13 24.27 12.33
N LEU A 77 27.42 24.38 13.45
CA LEU A 77 28.03 24.34 14.79
C LEU A 77 28.69 22.99 15.08
N SER A 78 28.06 21.90 14.63
CA SER A 78 28.56 20.53 14.78
C SER A 78 29.92 20.33 14.10
N ILE A 79 30.06 20.85 12.88
CA ILE A 79 31.30 20.74 12.10
C ILE A 79 32.42 21.55 12.75
N VAL A 80 32.13 22.78 13.20
CA VAL A 80 33.12 23.63 13.86
C VAL A 80 33.60 23.01 15.17
N LEU A 81 32.68 22.51 16.00
CA LEU A 81 33.04 21.84 17.26
C LEU A 81 33.86 20.57 17.01
N GLY A 82 33.45 19.75 16.04
CA GLY A 82 34.20 18.56 15.63
C GLY A 82 35.63 18.90 15.20
N ALA A 83 35.80 19.94 14.38
CA ALA A 83 37.11 20.42 13.95
C ALA A 83 37.97 20.92 15.11
N LEU A 84 37.39 21.65 16.08
CA LEU A 84 38.10 22.14 17.26
C LEU A 84 38.57 21.00 18.18
N ILE A 85 37.73 19.98 18.38
CA ILE A 85 38.08 18.79 19.17
C ILE A 85 39.24 18.03 18.51
N LEU A 86 39.17 17.80 17.18
CA LEU A 86 40.25 17.15 16.44
C LEU A 86 41.54 17.96 16.47
N ARG A 87 41.45 19.29 16.34
CA ARG A 87 42.61 20.19 16.42
C ARG A 87 43.28 20.19 17.78
N ARG A 88 42.52 20.00 18.87
CA ARG A 88 43.06 19.97 20.24
C ARG A 88 43.68 18.62 20.62
N ARG A 89 43.39 17.56 19.86
CA ARG A 89 43.89 16.20 20.09
C ARG A 89 45.17 15.87 19.29
N ARG A 90 45.49 16.68 18.27
CA ARG A 90 46.83 16.76 17.67
C ARG A 90 47.69 17.74 18.47
#